data_AF-A0A1H1GRU1-F1
#
_entry.id   AF-A0A1H1GRU1-F1
#
_cell.length_a   1.000
_cell.length_b   1.000
_cell.length_c   1.000
_cell.angle_alpha   90.00
_cell.angle_beta   90.00
_cell.angle_gamma   90.00
#
_symmetry.space_group_name_H-M   'P 1'
#
loop_
_entity.id
_entity.type
_entity.pdbx_description
1 polymer ?
#
loop_
_entity_poly.entity_id
_entity_poly.type
_entity_poly.pdbx_seq_one_letter_code
_entity_poly.pdbx_strand_id
1 'polypeptide(L)'
;MMVPNPMRAVLMEALREIEPLVREIDEGMERAYQEFHTGKVWNGPVARRFDAQLAHQRARARMCGDRILTELREALARTPSEVVEEVAQRLRAKYDLR
;
A
#
# COMPACT_ATOMS: atom_id res chain seq x y z
N MET A 1 -17.40 -14.09 -26.71
CA MET A 1 -18.13 -14.23 -25.42
C MET A 1 -17.58 -13.22 -24.41
N MET A 2 -18.33 -12.94 -23.33
CA MET A 2 -17.81 -12.21 -22.17
C MET A 2 -17.01 -13.18 -21.29
N VAL A 3 -15.88 -12.73 -20.78
CA VAL A 3 -14.99 -13.51 -19.90
C VAL A 3 -14.50 -12.63 -18.75
N PRO A 4 -14.09 -13.22 -17.61
CA PRO A 4 -13.49 -12.46 -16.50
C PRO A 4 -12.30 -11.62 -16.97
N ASN A 5 -12.24 -10.38 -16.49
CA ASN A 5 -11.16 -9.47 -16.85
C ASN A 5 -9.85 -9.86 -16.12
N PRO A 6 -8.79 -10.30 -16.86
CA PRO A 6 -7.54 -10.73 -16.24
C PRO A 6 -6.84 -9.60 -15.47
N MET A 7 -6.96 -8.34 -15.94
CA MET A 7 -6.40 -7.19 -15.23
C MET A 7 -7.07 -6.98 -13.87
N ARG A 8 -8.38 -7.23 -13.78
CA ARG A 8 -9.12 -7.10 -12.52
C ARG A 8 -8.65 -8.14 -11.49
N ALA A 9 -8.38 -9.37 -11.94
CA ALA A 9 -7.86 -10.43 -11.09
C ALA A 9 -6.49 -10.04 -10.50
N VAL A 10 -5.59 -9.53 -11.34
CA VAL A 10 -4.26 -9.08 -10.93
C VAL A 10 -4.33 -7.91 -9.95
N LEU A 11 -5.20 -6.92 -10.18
CA LEU A 11 -5.38 -5.80 -9.24
C LEU A 11 -5.92 -6.27 -7.87
N MET A 12 -6.79 -7.28 -7.85
CA MET A 12 -7.25 -7.88 -6.59
C MET A 12 -6.15 -8.64 -5.85
N GLU A 13 -5.32 -9.38 -6.59
CA GLU A 13 -4.17 -10.10 -6.03
C GLU A 13 -3.15 -9.12 -5.45
N ALA A 14 -2.77 -8.08 -6.21
CA ALA A 14 -1.89 -7.02 -5.74
C ALA A 14 -2.42 -6.34 -4.47
N LEU A 15 -3.73 -6.07 -4.37
CA LEU A 15 -4.32 -5.52 -3.15
C LEU A 15 -4.20 -6.48 -1.96
N ARG A 16 -4.45 -7.78 -2.17
CA ARG A 16 -4.31 -8.80 -1.11
C ARG A 16 -2.89 -8.92 -0.60
N GLU A 17 -1.90 -8.73 -1.47
CA GLU A 17 -0.49 -8.79 -1.11
C GLU A 17 0.00 -7.50 -0.44
N ILE A 18 -0.42 -6.33 -0.94
CA ILE A 18 0.12 -5.03 -0.51
C ILE A 18 -0.55 -4.52 0.77
N GLU A 19 -1.85 -4.77 0.98
CA GLU A 19 -2.56 -4.36 2.20
C GLU A 19 -1.88 -4.82 3.50
N PRO A 20 -1.48 -6.08 3.68
CA PRO A 20 -0.78 -6.50 4.90
C PRO A 20 0.60 -5.85 5.04
N LEU A 21 1.34 -5.65 3.94
CA LEU A 21 2.66 -5.02 3.97
C LEU A 21 2.60 -3.55 4.42
N VAL A 22 1.62 -2.80 3.90
CA VAL A 22 1.38 -1.41 4.32
C VAL A 22 1.01 -1.37 5.81
N ARG A 23 0.14 -2.28 6.25
CA ARG A 23 -0.26 -2.37 7.65
C ARG A 23 0.92 -2.68 8.58
N GLU A 24 1.77 -3.63 8.20
CA GLU A 24 2.95 -4.00 9.00
C GLU A 24 3.90 -2.81 9.18
N ILE A 25 4.14 -2.05 8.11
CA ILE A 25 4.97 -0.83 8.16
C ILE A 25 4.34 0.21 9.09
N ASP A 26 3.04 0.48 8.94
CA ASP A 26 2.34 1.47 9.76
C ASP A 26 2.34 1.09 11.24
N GLU A 27 2.04 -0.16 11.56
CA GLU A 27 2.05 -0.68 12.93
C GLU A 27 3.46 -0.68 13.54
N GLY A 28 4.49 -1.03 12.76
CA GLY A 28 5.88 -1.00 13.19
C GLY A 28 6.34 0.42 13.52
N MET A 29 6.01 1.39 12.67
CA MET A 29 6.33 2.81 12.88
C MET A 29 5.56 3.40 14.06
N GLU A 30 4.29 3.04 14.22
CA GLU A 30 3.49 3.43 15.39
C GLU A 30 4.10 2.89 16.69
N ARG A 31 4.44 1.59 16.72
CA ARG A 31 5.05 0.96 17.89
C ARG A 31 6.36 1.66 18.27
N ALA A 32 7.26 1.88 17.31
CA ALA A 32 8.53 2.57 17.56
C ALA A 32 8.31 4.00 18.08
N TYR A 33 7.31 4.71 17.56
CA TYR A 33 6.92 6.03 18.05
C TYR A 33 6.43 5.99 19.51
N GLN A 34 5.54 5.04 19.84
CA GLN A 34 5.02 4.88 21.21
C GLN A 34 6.12 4.44 22.19
N GLU A 35 6.98 3.50 21.81
CA GLU A 35 8.12 3.05 22.63
C GLU A 35 9.07 4.22 22.94
N PHE A 36 9.36 5.07 21.96
CA PHE A 36 10.15 6.28 22.16
C PHE A 36 9.50 7.25 23.18
N HIS A 37 8.17 7.35 23.21
CA HIS A 37 7.43 8.25 24.10
C HIS A 37 7.09 7.66 25.47
N THR A 38 7.18 6.34 25.65
CA THR A 38 6.94 5.66 26.94
C THR A 38 8.18 5.63 27.84
N GLY A 39 9.38 5.80 27.25
CA GLY A 39 10.66 5.74 27.94
C GLY A 39 11.07 7.03 28.65
N LYS A 40 10.99 7.02 29.99
CA LYS A 40 11.78 7.92 30.85
C LYS A 40 13.25 7.74 30.50
N VAL A 41 13.97 8.80 30.07
CA VAL A 41 15.44 9.05 30.26
C VAL A 41 16.04 9.89 29.12
N TRP A 42 15.57 9.80 27.87
CA TRP A 42 16.22 10.53 26.78
C TRP A 42 15.67 11.95 26.61
N ASN A 43 16.24 12.89 27.38
CA ASN A 43 15.94 14.31 27.30
C ASN A 43 17.14 15.08 26.73
N GLY A 44 16.88 16.07 25.87
CA GLY A 44 17.91 16.96 25.32
C GLY A 44 17.69 17.35 23.86
N PRO A 45 18.53 18.24 23.29
CA PRO A 45 18.40 18.69 21.90
C PRO A 45 18.43 17.54 20.88
N VAL A 46 19.24 16.51 21.13
CA VAL A 46 19.33 15.32 20.25
C VAL A 46 18.05 14.51 20.28
N ALA A 47 17.48 14.26 21.47
CA ALA A 47 16.21 13.55 21.62
C ALA A 47 15.07 14.27 20.87
N ARG A 48 14.97 15.61 21.00
CA ARG A 48 13.98 16.42 20.28
C ARG A 48 14.13 16.35 18.76
N ARG A 49 15.38 16.31 18.26
CA ARG A 49 15.63 16.18 16.82
C ARG A 49 15.22 14.80 16.31
N PHE A 50 15.55 13.75 17.06
CA PHE A 50 15.16 12.39 16.71
C PHE A 50 13.64 12.22 16.75
N ASP A 51 12.96 12.76 17.75
CA ASP A 51 11.49 12.78 17.84
C ASP A 51 10.84 13.38 16.58
N ALA A 52 11.29 14.57 16.17
CA ALA A 52 10.80 15.21 14.95
C ALA A 52 11.05 14.37 13.69
N GLN A 53 12.21 13.70 13.60
CA GLN A 53 12.53 12.80 12.49
C GLN A 53 11.63 11.56 12.49
N LEU A 54 11.40 10.95 13.66
CA LEU A 54 10.56 9.78 13.83
C LEU A 54 9.10 10.11 13.49
N ALA A 55 8.58 11.23 13.98
CA ALA A 55 7.26 11.75 13.63
C ALA A 55 7.11 11.97 12.12
N HIS A 56 8.13 12.57 11.48
CA HIS A 56 8.12 12.79 10.04
C HIS A 56 8.13 11.47 9.24
N GLN A 57 8.98 10.51 9.60
CA GLN A 57 9.04 9.22 8.91
C GLN A 57 7.76 8.42 9.09
N ARG A 58 7.16 8.43 10.29
CA ARG A 58 5.85 7.81 10.56
C ARG A 58 4.76 8.40 9.67
N ALA A 59 4.66 9.72 9.61
CA ALA A 59 3.66 10.39 8.77
C ALA A 59 3.89 10.09 7.28
N ARG A 60 5.15 10.04 6.84
CA ARG A 60 5.51 9.73 5.45
C ARG A 60 5.18 8.28 5.09
N ALA A 61 5.52 7.33 5.95
CA ALA A 61 5.22 5.91 5.73
C ALA A 61 3.72 5.68 5.53
N ARG A 62 2.91 6.23 6.44
CA ARG A 62 1.44 6.19 6.36
C ARG A 62 0.91 6.81 5.08
N MET A 63 1.37 8.02 4.74
CA MET A 63 0.94 8.71 3.51
C MET A 63 1.27 7.91 2.25
N CYS A 64 2.47 7.31 2.19
CA CYS A 64 2.87 6.47 1.07
C CYS A 64 2.01 5.21 0.98
N GLY A 65 1.76 4.54 2.11
CA GLY A 65 0.89 3.37 2.20
C GLY A 65 -0.55 3.67 1.74
N ASP A 66 -1.16 4.71 2.31
CA ASP A 66 -2.50 5.16 1.96
C ASP A 66 -2.62 5.49 0.47
N ARG A 67 -1.61 6.16 -0.10
CA ARG A 67 -1.58 6.52 -1.51
C ARG A 67 -1.55 5.28 -2.41
N ILE A 68 -0.67 4.31 -2.12
CA ILE A 68 -0.56 3.07 -2.90
C ILE A 68 -1.89 2.31 -2.89
N LEU A 69 -2.49 2.15 -1.71
CA LEU A 69 -3.77 1.44 -1.57
C LEU A 69 -4.91 2.18 -2.27
N THR A 70 -4.93 3.51 -2.21
CA THR A 70 -5.92 4.33 -2.91
C THR A 70 -5.80 4.18 -4.42
N GLU A 71 -4.59 4.32 -4.98
CA GLU A 71 -4.35 4.20 -6.43
C GLU A 71 -4.74 2.81 -6.95
N LEU A 72 -4.44 1.73 -6.20
CA LEU A 72 -4.84 0.37 -6.55
C LEU A 72 -6.36 0.15 -6.47
N ARG A 73 -7.01 0.61 -5.41
CA ARG A 73 -8.47 0.50 -5.24
C ARG A 73 -9.22 1.28 -6.31
N GLU A 74 -8.74 2.47 -6.65
CA GLU A 74 -9.29 3.27 -7.74
C GLU A 74 -9.11 2.58 -9.10
N ALA A 75 -7.93 2.02 -9.37
CA ALA A 75 -7.69 1.26 -10.59
C ALA A 75 -8.63 0.05 -10.69
N LEU A 76 -8.82 -0.68 -9.58
CA LEU A 76 -9.75 -1.80 -9.49
C LEU A 76 -11.20 -1.36 -9.73
N ALA A 77 -11.64 -0.25 -9.13
CA ALA A 77 -12.98 0.29 -9.28
C ALA A 77 -13.30 0.72 -10.72
N ARG A 78 -12.29 1.24 -11.43
CA ARG A 78 -12.40 1.62 -12.86
C ARG A 78 -12.29 0.42 -13.81
N THR A 79 -11.90 -0.76 -13.32
CA THR A 79 -11.69 -1.95 -14.15
C THR A 79 -12.95 -2.83 -14.18
N PRO A 80 -13.55 -3.06 -15.37
CA PRO A 80 -14.75 -3.90 -15.50
C PRO A 80 -14.51 -5.33 -15.00
N SER A 81 -15.55 -5.95 -14.43
CA SER A 81 -15.52 -7.36 -13.97
C SER A 81 -15.30 -8.34 -15.11
N GLU A 82 -15.89 -8.07 -16.26
CA GLU A 82 -15.82 -8.90 -17.45
C GLU A 82 -15.50 -8.03 -18.67
N VAL A 83 -14.84 -8.63 -19.65
CA VAL A 83 -14.54 -8.02 -20.95
C VAL A 83 -14.83 -9.03 -22.05
N VAL A 84 -14.91 -8.56 -23.29
CA VAL A 84 -14.96 -9.45 -24.45
C VAL A 84 -13.66 -10.26 -24.50
N GLU A 85 -13.76 -11.54 -24.85
CA GLU A 85 -12.63 -12.48 -24.88
C GLU A 85 -11.40 -11.97 -25.65
N GLU A 86 -11.59 -11.32 -26.80
CA GLU A 86 -10.51 -10.72 -27.58
C GLU A 86 -9.76 -9.62 -26.79
N VAL A 87 -10.48 -8.83 -25.98
CA VAL A 87 -9.88 -7.83 -25.08
C VAL A 87 -9.09 -8.54 -23.98
N ALA A 88 -9.62 -9.61 -23.38
CA ALA A 88 -8.91 -10.38 -22.36
C ALA A 88 -7.60 -10.97 -22.90
N GLN A 89 -7.62 -11.54 -24.11
CA GLN A 89 -6.42 -12.07 -24.77
C GLN A 89 -5.37 -10.97 -25.03
N ARG A 90 -5.81 -9.79 -25.50
CA ARG A 90 -4.91 -8.63 -25.69
C ARG A 90 -4.32 -8.14 -24.36
N LEU A 91 -5.10 -8.11 -23.29
CA LEU A 91 -4.61 -7.72 -21.96
C LEU A 91 -3.57 -8.71 -21.43
N ARG A 92 -3.83 -10.03 -21.54
CA ARG A 92 -2.87 -11.08 -21.18
C ARG A 92 -1.56 -10.93 -21.94
N ALA A 93 -1.62 -10.77 -23.26
CA ALA A 93 -0.42 -10.62 -24.08
C ALA A 93 0.34 -9.32 -23.78
N LYS A 94 -0.37 -8.20 -23.58
CA LYS A 94 0.26 -6.89 -23.34
C LYS A 94 0.98 -6.81 -22.00
N TYR A 95 0.41 -7.42 -20.97
CA TYR A 95 0.91 -7.32 -19.59
C TYR A 95 1.53 -8.62 -19.07
N ASP A 96 1.70 -9.63 -19.93
CA ASP A 96 2.18 -10.98 -19.57
C ASP A 96 1.39 -11.60 -18.40
N LEU A 97 0.06 -11.45 -18.45
CA LEU A 97 -0.83 -11.99 -17.41
C LEU A 97 -1.09 -13.47 -17.72
N ARG A 98 -0.71 -14.34 -16.79
CA ARG A 98 -0.95 -15.79 -16.88
C ARG A 98 -2.41 -16.16 -16.64
#